data_AF-A0A7Y6PSW4-F1
#
_entry.id   AF-A0A7Y6PSW4-F1
#
_cell.length_a   1.000
_cell.length_b   1.000
_cell.length_c   1.000
_cell.angle_alpha   90.00
_cell.angle_beta   90.00
_cell.angle_gamma   90.00
#
_symmetry.space_group_name_H-M   'P 1'
#
loop_
_entity.id
_entity.type
_entity.pdbx_description
1 polymer ?
#
loop_
_entity_poly.entity_id
_entity_poly.type
_entity_poly.pdbx_seq_one_letter_code
_entity_poly.pdbx_strand_id
1 'polypeptide(L)'
;MPFATCAALAACASGRGSPGDLPQPDAARQPDAREADASSVQADAPPEGCAIAAGLTPTLDGTDDMAEYPAAQQVTPGAMLGTDVAAIAWDDAKLYVTVASTAFEQAYEPLHIYVEAGTTLGAATPANGKEYGGLVPALPFSPTHLIAVRRVSDSGTGGYNGVFVPGDGWTARTLDLDASTFASADLHTLSVSVPWSALGTCPTHTRLALHVVHGAVANEWKDLVPGTHTPWLAPGGGFYEIDLTAPPAVSGWSLR
;
A
#
# COMPACT_ATOMS: atom_id res chain seq x y z
N MET A 1 39.08 47.57 -58.72
CA MET A 1 39.36 46.15 -59.05
C MET A 1 40.46 45.69 -58.11
N PRO A 2 40.42 44.50 -57.48
CA PRO A 2 39.80 43.26 -57.94
C PRO A 2 38.83 42.58 -56.94
N PHE A 3 38.07 41.63 -57.51
CA PHE A 3 37.26 40.59 -56.88
C PHE A 3 38.14 39.53 -56.19
N ALA A 4 37.60 38.87 -55.15
CA ALA A 4 37.81 37.45 -54.79
C ALA A 4 37.23 37.19 -53.39
N THR A 5 36.62 36.07 -53.00
CA THR A 5 36.13 34.84 -53.63
C THR A 5 35.33 34.14 -52.52
N CYS A 6 34.20 33.52 -52.87
CA CYS A 6 33.42 32.65 -51.99
C CYS A 6 34.25 31.47 -51.46
N ALA A 7 34.07 31.12 -50.18
CA ALA A 7 34.24 29.75 -49.72
C ALA A 7 33.08 29.39 -48.79
N ALA A 8 32.17 28.60 -49.34
CA ALA A 8 31.17 27.87 -48.57
C ALA A 8 31.87 26.72 -47.83
N LEU A 9 31.61 26.59 -46.53
CA LEU A 9 31.84 25.36 -45.79
C LEU A 9 30.49 24.85 -45.30
N ALA A 10 30.09 23.73 -45.91
CA ALA A 10 29.08 22.82 -45.40
C ALA A 10 29.66 21.99 -44.23
N ALA A 11 28.75 21.32 -43.51
CA ALA A 11 28.97 20.29 -42.48
C ALA A 11 29.24 20.84 -41.06
N CYS A 12 28.56 20.47 -39.98
CA CYS A 12 27.54 19.46 -39.71
C CYS A 12 26.60 20.00 -38.61
N ALA A 13 25.28 19.80 -38.79
CA ALA A 13 24.33 19.90 -37.70
C ALA A 13 24.51 18.68 -36.79
N SER A 14 25.26 18.83 -35.71
CA SER A 14 25.23 17.86 -34.60
C SER A 14 23.97 18.13 -33.78
N GLY A 15 22.94 17.31 -34.02
CA GLY A 15 21.76 17.25 -33.17
C GLY A 15 22.19 17.00 -31.73
N ARG A 16 21.95 17.97 -30.85
CA ARG A 16 21.93 17.75 -29.41
C ARG A 16 20.66 16.98 -29.10
N GLY A 17 20.75 15.65 -29.07
CA GLY A 17 19.80 14.83 -28.34
C GLY A 17 19.89 15.23 -26.86
N SER A 18 18.76 15.56 -26.26
CA SER A 18 18.66 15.74 -24.81
C SER A 18 19.15 14.48 -24.10
N PRO A 19 20.00 14.58 -23.07
CA PRO A 19 20.34 13.44 -22.23
C PRO A 19 19.20 13.25 -21.24
N GLY A 20 18.23 12.41 -21.57
CA GLY A 20 17.11 12.12 -20.70
C GLY A 20 16.21 11.07 -21.32
N ASP A 21 16.75 9.85 -21.43
CA ASP A 21 15.99 8.59 -21.60
C ASP A 21 16.98 7.41 -21.56
N LEU A 22 17.79 7.36 -20.50
CA LEU A 22 18.38 6.10 -20.08
C LEU A 22 17.52 5.58 -18.92
N PRO A 23 17.05 4.32 -18.94
CA PRO A 23 16.49 3.71 -17.74
C PRO A 23 17.53 3.85 -16.64
N GLN A 24 17.19 4.57 -15.58
CA GLN A 24 18.05 4.65 -14.41
C GLN A 24 18.21 3.23 -13.87
N PRO A 25 19.42 2.82 -13.47
CA PRO A 25 19.59 1.54 -12.80
C PRO A 25 18.71 1.57 -11.56
N ASP A 26 17.83 0.57 -11.43
CA ASP A 26 17.07 0.30 -10.21
C ASP A 26 17.99 0.48 -9.01
N ALA A 27 17.48 1.16 -7.98
CA ALA A 27 18.18 1.40 -6.73
C ALA A 27 19.00 0.17 -6.33
N ALA A 28 20.29 0.38 -6.06
CA ALA A 28 21.25 -0.69 -5.82
C ALA A 28 20.63 -1.73 -4.88
N ARG A 29 20.41 -2.95 -5.39
CA ARG A 29 20.00 -4.13 -4.61
C ARG A 29 20.91 -4.23 -3.38
N GLN A 30 20.44 -3.77 -2.23
CA GLN A 30 20.95 -4.30 -0.98
C GLN A 30 20.37 -5.71 -0.87
N PRO A 31 21.20 -6.75 -0.78
CA PRO A 31 20.70 -8.08 -0.46
C PRO A 31 20.21 -8.03 0.98
N ASP A 32 18.90 -8.11 1.15
CA ASP A 32 18.28 -8.23 2.47
C ASP A 32 18.84 -9.44 3.21
N ALA A 33 19.01 -9.27 4.51
CA ALA A 33 19.67 -10.21 5.40
C ALA A 33 19.02 -11.61 5.32
N ARG A 34 19.88 -12.64 5.43
CA ARG A 34 19.50 -14.06 5.33
C ARG A 34 18.38 -14.42 6.30
N GLU A 35 17.43 -15.18 5.76
CA GLU A 35 16.29 -15.80 6.42
C GLU A 35 16.64 -16.43 7.77
N ALA A 36 15.87 -16.09 8.80
CA ALA A 36 15.57 -17.04 9.87
C ALA A 36 14.31 -17.81 9.41
N ASP A 37 14.35 -19.14 9.45
CA ASP A 37 13.26 -20.04 9.08
C ASP A 37 11.92 -19.58 9.69
N ALA A 38 11.09 -18.89 8.90
CA ALA A 38 9.70 -18.63 9.21
C ALA A 38 8.88 -19.75 8.56
N SER A 39 8.64 -20.84 9.29
CA SER A 39 7.57 -21.77 8.95
C SER A 39 6.27 -20.98 8.85
N SER A 40 5.59 -21.07 7.71
CA SER A 40 4.29 -20.42 7.44
C SER A 40 3.39 -20.45 8.67
N VAL A 41 3.24 -19.31 9.33
CA VAL A 41 2.34 -19.18 10.49
C VAL A 41 0.93 -19.13 9.93
N GLN A 42 0.20 -20.23 10.09
CA GLN A 42 -1.24 -20.22 9.81
C GLN A 42 -1.90 -19.35 10.87
N ALA A 43 -2.66 -18.34 10.44
CA ALA A 43 -3.35 -17.44 11.33
C ALA A 43 -4.48 -18.19 12.09
N ASP A 44 -4.42 -18.18 13.41
CA ASP A 44 -5.46 -18.77 14.26
C ASP A 44 -6.78 -17.98 14.14
N ALA A 45 -7.92 -18.63 14.40
CA ALA A 45 -9.17 -17.88 14.59
C ALA A 45 -9.05 -16.98 15.83
N PRO A 46 -9.70 -15.79 15.84
CA PRO A 46 -9.74 -14.99 17.06
C PRO A 46 -10.34 -15.81 18.22
N PRO A 47 -9.85 -15.64 19.45
CA PRO A 47 -10.34 -16.37 20.61
C PRO A 47 -11.84 -16.09 20.82
N GLU A 48 -12.58 -17.08 21.31
CA GLU A 48 -13.99 -16.92 21.68
C GLU A 48 -14.15 -15.72 22.63
N GLY A 49 -15.06 -14.81 22.28
CA GLY A 49 -15.33 -13.60 23.07
C GLY A 49 -14.67 -12.31 22.58
N CYS A 50 -14.03 -12.31 21.41
CA CYS A 50 -13.62 -11.06 20.77
C CYS A 50 -14.83 -10.18 20.43
N ALA A 51 -14.80 -8.94 20.91
CA ALA A 51 -15.90 -7.98 20.76
C ALA A 51 -15.89 -7.26 19.40
N ILE A 52 -15.36 -7.88 18.34
CA ILE A 52 -15.40 -7.33 16.99
C ILE A 52 -16.79 -7.61 16.41
N ALA A 53 -17.35 -6.63 15.71
CA ALA A 53 -18.63 -6.80 15.05
C ALA A 53 -18.55 -7.89 13.97
N ALA A 54 -19.58 -8.75 13.89
CA ALA A 54 -19.71 -9.75 12.81
C ALA A 54 -19.73 -9.12 11.39
N GLY A 55 -20.03 -7.82 11.29
CA GLY A 55 -19.66 -7.00 10.14
C GLY A 55 -20.10 -7.49 8.76
N LEU A 56 -19.19 -7.41 7.79
CA LEU A 56 -19.37 -7.73 6.37
C LEU A 56 -18.20 -8.60 5.89
N THR A 57 -18.54 -9.73 5.27
CA THR A 57 -17.59 -10.67 4.65
C THR A 57 -17.71 -10.61 3.13
N PRO A 58 -16.93 -9.76 2.42
CA PRO A 58 -16.94 -9.74 0.95
C PRO A 58 -16.28 -11.01 0.39
N THR A 59 -16.76 -11.47 -0.77
CA THR A 59 -16.12 -12.58 -1.51
C THR A 59 -15.09 -12.00 -2.47
N LEU A 60 -13.81 -12.13 -2.15
CA LEU A 60 -12.74 -11.55 -2.95
C LEU A 60 -12.12 -12.61 -3.85
N ASP A 61 -12.24 -12.44 -5.17
CA ASP A 61 -11.63 -13.33 -6.17
C ASP A 61 -10.66 -12.59 -7.10
N GLY A 62 -10.54 -11.27 -6.94
CA GLY A 62 -9.65 -10.42 -7.71
C GLY A 62 -10.27 -9.88 -8.99
N THR A 63 -11.56 -10.12 -9.24
CA THR A 63 -12.30 -9.63 -10.41
C THR A 63 -13.47 -8.78 -9.95
N ASP A 64 -13.40 -7.45 -10.18
CA ASP A 64 -14.50 -6.53 -9.81
C ASP A 64 -14.87 -6.60 -8.31
N ASP A 65 -13.90 -6.91 -7.44
CA ASP A 65 -14.11 -7.06 -6.00
C ASP A 65 -14.70 -5.81 -5.34
N MET A 66 -14.58 -4.63 -5.97
CA MET A 66 -15.18 -3.39 -5.47
C MET A 66 -16.71 -3.47 -5.43
N ALA A 67 -17.34 -4.26 -6.32
CA ALA A 67 -18.78 -4.46 -6.36
C ALA A 67 -19.33 -5.23 -5.15
N GLU A 68 -18.48 -5.97 -4.44
CA GLU A 68 -18.82 -6.72 -3.22
C GLU A 68 -18.96 -5.82 -1.99
N TYR A 69 -18.51 -4.57 -2.07
CA TYR A 69 -18.63 -3.59 -1.00
C TYR A 69 -19.84 -2.68 -1.24
N PRO A 70 -20.73 -2.51 -0.24
CA PRO A 70 -21.74 -1.47 -0.33
C PRO A 70 -21.09 -0.09 -0.38
N ALA A 71 -21.79 0.88 -0.98
CA ALA A 71 -21.25 2.25 -1.17
C ALA A 71 -20.86 2.93 0.16
N ALA A 72 -21.42 2.50 1.29
CA ALA A 72 -21.11 3.04 2.61
C ALA A 72 -19.73 2.59 3.15
N GLN A 73 -19.06 1.67 2.47
CA GLN A 73 -17.73 1.13 2.81
C GLN A 73 -16.66 1.62 1.82
N GLN A 74 -17.08 2.27 0.74
CA GLN A 74 -16.21 2.81 -0.29
C GLN A 74 -15.83 4.26 0.04
N VAL A 75 -14.57 4.60 -0.23
CA VAL A 75 -14.00 5.93 -0.04
C VAL A 75 -13.25 6.35 -1.30
N THR A 76 -13.37 7.63 -1.64
CA THR A 76 -12.58 8.24 -2.71
C THR A 76 -11.18 8.59 -2.16
N PRO A 77 -10.09 8.10 -2.78
CA PRO A 77 -8.74 8.46 -2.39
C PRO A 77 -8.43 9.94 -2.65
N GLY A 78 -7.44 10.50 -1.95
CA GLY A 78 -7.08 11.92 -2.04
C GLY A 78 -6.21 12.32 -3.23
N ALA A 79 -5.45 11.37 -3.78
CA ALA A 79 -4.55 11.61 -4.91
C ALA A 79 -4.68 10.49 -5.95
N MET A 80 -5.80 10.52 -6.66
CA MET A 80 -6.16 9.57 -7.70
C MET A 80 -5.31 9.75 -8.97
N LEU A 81 -5.12 8.67 -9.71
CA LEU A 81 -4.72 8.60 -11.12
C LEU A 81 -5.91 8.53 -12.10
N GLY A 82 -7.13 8.35 -11.60
CA GLY A 82 -8.33 8.31 -12.41
C GLY A 82 -9.60 8.30 -11.57
N THR A 83 -10.46 7.32 -11.81
CA THR A 83 -11.66 7.03 -11.01
C THR A 83 -11.36 6.00 -9.95
N ASP A 84 -10.22 6.15 -9.27
CA ASP A 84 -9.76 5.17 -8.30
C ASP A 84 -10.65 5.21 -7.06
N VAL A 85 -10.76 4.05 -6.41
CA VAL A 85 -11.64 3.84 -5.27
C VAL A 85 -11.00 2.85 -4.31
N ALA A 86 -11.18 3.08 -3.03
CA ALA A 86 -10.81 2.12 -1.99
C ALA A 86 -12.05 1.71 -1.21
N ALA A 87 -12.07 0.48 -0.72
CA ALA A 87 -13.07 0.00 0.21
C ALA A 87 -12.40 -0.67 1.41
N ILE A 88 -12.98 -0.45 2.58
CA ILE A 88 -12.52 -1.06 3.83
C ILE A 88 -13.75 -1.63 4.53
N ALA A 89 -13.67 -2.89 4.91
CA ALA A 89 -14.68 -3.59 5.69
C ALA A 89 -14.02 -4.55 6.68
N TRP A 90 -14.82 -5.13 7.56
CA TRP A 90 -14.38 -6.18 8.46
C TRP A 90 -15.54 -7.06 8.88
N ASP A 91 -15.22 -8.28 9.32
CA ASP A 91 -16.08 -9.14 10.12
C ASP A 91 -15.39 -9.50 11.44
N ASP A 92 -15.94 -10.46 12.18
CA ASP A 92 -15.39 -10.93 13.46
C ASP A 92 -14.06 -11.70 13.30
N ALA A 93 -13.67 -12.06 12.08
CA ALA A 93 -12.48 -12.85 11.79
C ALA A 93 -11.38 -12.07 11.06
N LYS A 94 -11.73 -11.14 10.17
CA LYS A 94 -10.79 -10.50 9.24
C LYS A 94 -11.07 -9.01 9.00
N LEU A 95 -9.99 -8.31 8.65
CA LEU A 95 -9.99 -7.03 7.95
C LEU A 95 -9.98 -7.26 6.43
N TYR A 96 -10.80 -6.52 5.71
CA TYR A 96 -10.87 -6.53 4.24
C TYR A 96 -10.52 -5.15 3.70
N VAL A 97 -9.58 -5.10 2.75
CA VAL A 97 -9.23 -3.88 2.04
C VAL A 97 -9.12 -4.17 0.56
N THR A 98 -9.81 -3.39 -0.25
CA THR A 98 -9.75 -3.47 -1.71
C THR A 98 -9.47 -2.08 -2.28
N VAL A 99 -8.55 -1.98 -3.23
CA VAL A 99 -8.27 -0.75 -3.97
C VAL A 99 -8.32 -1.06 -5.46
N ALA A 100 -9.13 -0.32 -6.20
CA ALA A 100 -9.16 -0.33 -7.66
C ALA A 100 -8.42 0.92 -8.14
N SER A 101 -7.36 0.73 -8.93
CA SER A 101 -6.53 1.82 -9.44
C SER A 101 -5.83 1.46 -10.73
N THR A 102 -5.71 2.46 -11.61
CA THR A 102 -4.90 2.36 -12.84
C THR A 102 -3.42 2.08 -12.56
N ALA A 103 -2.91 2.40 -11.36
CA ALA A 103 -1.54 2.07 -10.96
C ALA A 103 -1.26 0.55 -11.04
N PHE A 104 -2.24 -0.29 -10.69
CA PHE A 104 -2.05 -1.74 -10.59
C PHE A 104 -2.01 -2.46 -11.94
N GLU A 105 -2.25 -1.74 -13.03
CA GLU A 105 -1.96 -2.22 -14.39
C GLU A 105 -0.45 -2.50 -14.53
N GLN A 106 0.38 -1.73 -13.82
CA GLN A 106 1.81 -1.99 -13.64
C GLN A 106 2.03 -3.08 -12.58
N ALA A 107 2.76 -4.12 -12.96
CA ALA A 107 2.87 -5.35 -12.18
C ALA A 107 3.47 -5.20 -10.77
N TYR A 108 4.28 -4.15 -10.58
CA TYR A 108 5.14 -3.99 -9.41
C TYR A 108 4.73 -2.84 -8.50
N GLU A 109 3.68 -2.09 -8.82
CA GLU A 109 3.25 -0.98 -7.96
C GLU A 109 2.57 -1.54 -6.70
N PRO A 110 3.12 -1.23 -5.50
CA PRO A 110 2.60 -1.81 -4.28
C PRO A 110 1.51 -0.95 -3.64
N LEU A 111 0.59 -1.64 -2.99
CA LEU A 111 -0.29 -1.09 -1.98
C LEU A 111 0.33 -1.34 -0.60
N HIS A 112 0.53 -0.27 0.16
CA HIS A 112 0.91 -0.33 1.57
C HIS A 112 -0.25 0.11 2.45
N ILE A 113 -0.64 -0.73 3.40
CA ILE A 113 -1.69 -0.46 4.39
C ILE A 113 -1.05 -0.52 5.76
N TYR A 114 -0.92 0.64 6.40
CA TYR A 114 -0.38 0.78 7.75
C TYR A 114 -1.50 0.65 8.77
N VAL A 115 -1.29 -0.18 9.78
CA VAL A 115 -2.30 -0.53 10.78
C VAL A 115 -1.72 -0.32 12.17
N GLU A 116 -2.40 0.44 13.02
CA GLU A 116 -2.20 0.42 14.47
C GLU A 116 -3.45 -0.19 15.11
N ALA A 117 -3.35 -1.43 15.59
CA ALA A 117 -4.47 -2.19 16.14
C ALA A 117 -4.29 -2.44 17.64
N GLY A 118 -5.39 -2.36 18.40
CA GLY A 118 -5.40 -2.62 19.84
C GLY A 118 -6.80 -2.63 20.44
N THR A 119 -6.91 -3.01 21.72
CA THR A 119 -8.18 -2.90 22.48
C THR A 119 -8.44 -1.48 22.99
N THR A 120 -7.40 -0.66 23.02
CA THR A 120 -7.43 0.80 23.20
C THR A 120 -6.24 1.38 22.45
N LEU A 121 -6.36 2.61 21.94
CA LEU A 121 -5.26 3.32 21.28
C LEU A 121 -4.91 4.57 22.07
N GLY A 122 -3.61 4.77 22.33
CA GLY A 122 -3.10 6.03 22.89
C GLY A 122 -3.14 7.16 21.86
N ALA A 123 -2.61 8.34 22.20
CA ALA A 123 -2.49 9.42 21.20
C ALA A 123 -1.63 8.98 20.00
N ALA A 124 -2.05 9.35 18.79
CA ALA A 124 -1.29 9.07 17.57
C ALA A 124 0.10 9.71 17.66
N THR A 125 1.13 8.90 17.44
CA THR A 125 2.53 9.32 17.47
C THR A 125 3.11 9.11 16.08
N PRO A 126 3.56 10.15 15.35
CA PRO A 126 4.08 9.98 14.00
C PRO A 126 5.30 9.04 13.94
N ALA A 127 5.42 8.30 12.84
CA ALA A 127 6.50 7.36 12.58
C ALA A 127 6.89 7.32 11.10
N ASN A 128 7.81 6.42 10.75
CA ASN A 128 8.19 6.13 9.37
C ASN A 128 7.68 4.75 8.96
N GLY A 129 7.22 4.61 7.72
CA GLY A 129 6.78 3.34 7.14
C GLY A 129 7.88 2.60 6.39
N LYS A 130 7.47 1.71 5.48
CA LYS A 130 8.37 0.85 4.70
C LYS A 130 8.99 1.62 3.55
N GLU A 131 10.31 1.50 3.45
CA GLU A 131 11.07 2.06 2.36
C GLU A 131 10.69 1.38 1.04
N TYR A 132 10.58 2.19 -0.02
CA TYR A 132 10.41 1.69 -1.38
C TYR A 132 11.01 2.67 -2.38
N GLY A 133 11.91 2.19 -3.25
CA GLY A 133 12.47 2.99 -4.35
C GLY A 133 13.31 4.20 -3.91
N GLY A 134 13.94 4.13 -2.74
CA GLY A 134 14.69 5.20 -2.09
C GLY A 134 13.85 6.13 -1.21
N LEU A 135 12.55 5.85 -1.04
CA LEU A 135 11.61 6.73 -0.35
C LEU A 135 11.08 6.08 0.92
N VAL A 136 11.03 6.83 2.01
CA VAL A 136 10.51 6.36 3.31
C VAL A 136 9.29 7.19 3.69
N PRO A 137 8.10 6.58 3.86
CA PRO A 137 6.90 7.36 4.07
C PRO A 137 6.82 7.84 5.53
N ALA A 138 6.57 9.13 5.75
CA ALA A 138 6.08 9.68 7.00
C ALA A 138 4.64 9.24 7.25
N LEU A 139 4.37 8.75 8.46
CA LEU A 139 3.07 8.24 8.89
C LEU A 139 2.56 9.07 10.07
N PRO A 140 1.25 9.35 10.13
CA PRO A 140 0.69 10.18 11.19
C PRO A 140 0.50 9.44 12.52
N PHE A 141 0.80 8.13 12.56
CA PHE A 141 0.79 7.28 13.75
C PHE A 141 1.92 6.24 13.68
N SER A 142 2.11 5.49 14.77
CA SER A 142 3.10 4.42 14.89
C SER A 142 2.42 3.08 14.59
N PRO A 143 2.42 2.59 13.35
CA PRO A 143 1.78 1.33 13.01
C PRO A 143 2.35 0.17 13.83
N THR A 144 1.50 -0.76 14.23
CA THR A 144 1.89 -2.05 14.78
C THR A 144 2.06 -3.11 13.70
N HIS A 145 1.50 -2.89 12.51
CA HIS A 145 1.60 -3.79 11.37
C HIS A 145 1.61 -3.01 10.05
N LEU A 146 2.19 -3.63 9.02
CA LEU A 146 2.07 -3.24 7.63
C LEU A 146 1.54 -4.42 6.84
N ILE A 147 0.47 -4.21 6.07
CA ILE A 147 0.05 -5.13 5.01
C ILE A 147 0.62 -4.57 3.71
N ALA A 148 1.53 -5.31 3.07
CA ALA A 148 2.11 -4.91 1.79
C ALA A 148 1.71 -5.94 0.75
N VAL A 149 1.15 -5.48 -0.38
CA VAL A 149 0.82 -6.34 -1.52
C VAL A 149 1.11 -5.66 -2.84
N ARG A 150 1.40 -6.47 -3.85
CA ARG A 150 1.41 -6.09 -5.26
C ARG A 150 1.10 -7.31 -6.13
N ARG A 151 0.71 -7.07 -7.38
CA ARG A 151 0.27 -8.13 -8.29
C ARG A 151 1.32 -9.21 -8.50
N VAL A 152 2.57 -8.81 -8.76
CA VAL A 152 3.69 -9.74 -8.93
C VAL A 152 4.61 -9.65 -7.72
N SER A 153 4.50 -10.64 -6.84
CA SER A 153 5.46 -10.85 -5.76
C SER A 153 6.85 -11.18 -6.34
N ASP A 154 7.94 -10.66 -5.76
CA ASP A 154 9.29 -11.03 -6.22
C ASP A 154 9.54 -12.53 -6.01
N SER A 155 10.20 -13.16 -6.98
CA SER A 155 10.86 -14.46 -6.77
C SER A 155 12.20 -14.21 -6.09
N GLY A 156 12.31 -14.46 -4.78
CA GLY A 156 13.50 -14.11 -4.00
C GLY A 156 13.41 -14.45 -2.51
N THR A 157 14.08 -13.65 -1.68
CA THR A 157 14.32 -13.76 -0.21
C THR A 157 13.04 -13.65 0.65
N GLY A 158 11.96 -14.28 0.20
CA GLY A 158 10.60 -14.16 0.72
C GLY A 158 9.73 -13.29 -0.20
N GLY A 159 8.48 -13.71 -0.44
CA GLY A 159 7.53 -12.95 -1.27
C GLY A 159 7.28 -11.51 -0.80
N TYR A 160 6.92 -10.57 -1.65
CA TYR A 160 6.59 -9.21 -1.19
C TYR A 160 5.30 -9.16 -0.35
N ASN A 161 4.35 -10.02 -0.72
CA ASN A 161 2.99 -10.01 -0.23
C ASN A 161 2.93 -10.62 1.18
N GLY A 162 2.59 -9.80 2.18
CA GLY A 162 2.67 -10.23 3.58
C GLY A 162 2.12 -9.22 4.57
N VAL A 163 1.94 -9.71 5.80
CA VAL A 163 1.81 -8.87 7.00
C VAL A 163 3.18 -8.80 7.67
N PHE A 164 3.63 -7.59 7.96
CA PHE A 164 4.93 -7.28 8.55
C PHE A 164 4.75 -6.57 9.88
N VAL A 165 5.68 -6.82 10.79
CA VAL A 165 5.77 -6.09 12.07
C VAL A 165 6.88 -5.03 12.01
N PRO A 166 6.75 -3.94 12.79
CA PRO A 166 7.78 -2.92 12.88
C PRO A 166 9.13 -3.51 13.27
N GLY A 167 10.15 -3.09 12.55
CA GLY A 167 11.54 -3.46 12.74
C GLY A 167 12.38 -2.76 11.69
N ASP A 168 13.67 -3.04 11.65
CA ASP A 168 14.57 -2.45 10.66
C ASP A 168 14.09 -2.80 9.24
N GLY A 169 13.59 -1.79 8.53
CA GLY A 169 13.15 -1.90 7.14
C GLY A 169 11.86 -2.69 6.88
N TRP A 170 11.05 -3.01 7.90
CA TRP A 170 9.82 -3.80 7.73
C TRP A 170 10.07 -5.15 7.01
N THR A 171 11.12 -5.84 7.45
CA THR A 171 11.60 -7.09 6.86
C THR A 171 11.01 -8.33 7.53
N ALA A 172 10.67 -8.24 8.81
CA ALA A 172 10.08 -9.33 9.58
C ALA A 172 8.60 -9.53 9.22
N ARG A 173 8.30 -10.64 8.56
CA ARG A 173 6.95 -11.02 8.15
C ARG A 173 6.35 -12.00 9.13
N THR A 174 5.11 -11.75 9.54
CA THR A 174 4.35 -12.59 10.47
C THR A 174 3.29 -13.43 9.77
N LEU A 175 2.87 -13.04 8.56
CA LEU A 175 1.95 -13.81 7.73
C LEU A 175 2.33 -13.67 6.25
N ASP A 176 2.48 -14.79 5.56
CA ASP A 176 2.54 -14.84 4.10
C ASP A 176 1.13 -14.72 3.53
N LEU A 177 0.95 -13.84 2.54
CA LEU A 177 -0.32 -13.73 1.83
C LEU A 177 -0.28 -14.59 0.57
N ASP A 178 -1.30 -15.41 0.41
CA ASP A 178 -1.49 -16.37 -0.68
C ASP A 178 -2.82 -16.12 -1.42
N ALA A 179 -3.18 -17.02 -2.34
CA ALA A 179 -4.40 -16.90 -3.12
C ALA A 179 -5.71 -16.94 -2.30
N SER A 180 -5.66 -17.29 -1.01
CA SER A 180 -6.82 -17.26 -0.12
C SER A 180 -6.99 -15.94 0.64
N THR A 181 -5.95 -15.12 0.67
CA THR A 181 -5.88 -13.88 1.45
C THR A 181 -5.56 -12.66 0.58
N PHE A 182 -5.17 -12.87 -0.67
CA PHE A 182 -4.86 -11.83 -1.65
C PHE A 182 -5.35 -12.21 -3.05
N ALA A 183 -5.96 -11.27 -3.76
CA ALA A 183 -6.46 -11.45 -5.12
C ALA A 183 -6.23 -10.20 -6.01
N SER A 184 -5.99 -10.44 -7.31
CA SER A 184 -5.76 -9.41 -8.33
C SER A 184 -5.86 -9.99 -9.76
N ALA A 185 -7.01 -10.60 -10.07
CA ALA A 185 -7.21 -11.30 -11.34
C ALA A 185 -7.48 -10.35 -12.52
N ASP A 186 -8.15 -9.22 -12.27
CA ASP A 186 -8.52 -8.21 -13.28
C ASP A 186 -7.38 -7.24 -13.64
N LEU A 187 -6.21 -7.37 -12.99
CA LEU A 187 -5.03 -6.55 -13.23
C LEU A 187 -5.21 -5.06 -12.89
N HIS A 188 -6.28 -4.69 -12.20
CA HIS A 188 -6.67 -3.32 -11.87
C HIS A 188 -7.03 -3.15 -10.39
N THR A 189 -7.36 -4.25 -9.73
CA THR A 189 -7.78 -4.31 -8.34
C THR A 189 -6.76 -5.10 -7.52
N LEU A 190 -6.38 -4.58 -6.35
CA LEU A 190 -5.71 -5.36 -5.30
C LEU A 190 -6.67 -5.51 -4.12
N SER A 191 -6.93 -6.75 -3.75
CA SER A 191 -7.83 -7.11 -2.65
C SER A 191 -7.10 -7.97 -1.65
N VAL A 192 -7.24 -7.64 -0.36
CA VAL A 192 -6.66 -8.40 0.75
C VAL A 192 -7.70 -8.71 1.81
N SER A 193 -7.61 -9.91 2.37
CA SER A 193 -8.28 -10.30 3.61
C SER A 193 -7.25 -10.76 4.63
N VAL A 194 -7.16 -10.05 5.76
CA VAL A 194 -6.16 -10.31 6.79
C VAL A 194 -6.84 -10.69 8.10
N PRO A 195 -6.55 -11.87 8.65
CA PRO A 195 -7.14 -12.32 9.90
C PRO A 195 -6.68 -11.47 11.09
N TRP A 196 -7.57 -11.23 12.04
CA TRP A 196 -7.28 -10.41 13.22
C TRP A 196 -6.15 -10.99 14.09
N SER A 197 -5.96 -12.31 14.08
CA SER A 197 -4.81 -12.97 14.71
C SER A 197 -3.46 -12.51 14.17
N ALA A 198 -3.37 -12.10 12.91
CA ALA A 198 -2.17 -11.51 12.33
C ALA A 198 -1.99 -10.01 12.67
N LEU A 199 -3.00 -9.38 13.29
CA LEU A 199 -3.04 -7.94 13.60
C LEU A 199 -3.21 -7.65 15.11
N GLY A 200 -2.91 -8.61 15.99
CA GLY A 200 -3.03 -8.44 17.45
C GLY A 200 -4.17 -9.22 18.10
N THR A 201 -4.67 -10.29 17.45
CA THR A 201 -5.61 -11.30 17.97
C THR A 201 -7.03 -10.82 18.20
N CYS A 202 -7.23 -9.68 18.85
CA CYS A 202 -8.55 -9.23 19.28
C CYS A 202 -8.66 -7.70 19.39
N PRO A 203 -8.27 -6.92 18.36
CA PRO A 203 -8.38 -5.47 18.42
C PRO A 203 -9.84 -5.03 18.42
N THR A 204 -10.18 -4.02 19.21
CA THR A 204 -11.49 -3.33 19.15
C THR A 204 -11.37 -1.94 18.53
N HIS A 205 -10.14 -1.46 18.32
CA HIS A 205 -9.85 -0.21 17.65
C HIS A 205 -8.71 -0.40 16.66
N THR A 206 -8.77 0.35 15.55
CA THR A 206 -7.68 0.42 14.59
C THR A 206 -7.48 1.84 14.05
N ARG A 207 -6.23 2.18 13.72
CA ARG A 207 -5.91 3.28 12.82
C ARG A 207 -5.42 2.76 11.50
N LEU A 208 -5.89 3.38 10.42
CA LEU A 208 -5.54 3.03 9.06
C LEU A 208 -5.09 4.25 8.28
N ALA A 209 -3.96 4.09 7.59
CA ALA A 209 -3.55 4.91 6.47
C ALA A 209 -2.99 3.98 5.39
N LEU A 210 -3.39 4.18 4.14
CA LEU A 210 -2.86 3.41 3.02
C LEU A 210 -2.50 4.30 1.85
N HIS A 211 -1.62 3.79 1.00
CA HIS A 211 -1.22 4.44 -0.24
C HIS A 211 -0.71 3.43 -1.25
N VAL A 212 -0.83 3.80 -2.51
CA VAL A 212 -0.10 3.18 -3.60
C VAL A 212 1.21 3.93 -3.78
N VAL A 213 2.32 3.19 -3.72
CA VAL A 213 3.60 3.75 -4.14
C VAL A 213 3.65 3.64 -5.66
N HIS A 214 3.96 4.74 -6.33
CA HIS A 214 4.02 4.79 -7.77
C HIS A 214 5.35 5.42 -8.16
N GLY A 215 6.36 4.60 -8.49
CA GLY A 215 7.79 4.96 -8.50
C GLY A 215 8.25 6.04 -9.51
N ALA A 216 7.33 6.81 -10.09
CA ALA A 216 7.62 7.94 -10.96
C ALA A 216 7.84 9.24 -10.18
N VAL A 217 8.87 10.00 -10.57
CA VAL A 217 9.18 11.32 -10.00
C VAL A 217 7.95 12.24 -10.08
N ALA A 218 7.67 12.95 -8.98
CA ALA A 218 6.49 13.78 -8.72
C ALA A 218 5.14 13.04 -8.67
N ASN A 219 5.12 11.72 -8.81
CA ASN A 219 3.93 10.86 -8.69
C ASN A 219 4.17 9.70 -7.73
N GLU A 220 5.10 9.85 -6.80
CA GLU A 220 5.62 8.80 -5.91
C GLU A 220 4.54 8.14 -5.04
N TRP A 221 3.38 8.79 -4.96
CA TRP A 221 2.24 8.39 -4.16
C TRP A 221 0.94 8.67 -4.90
N LYS A 222 0.09 7.66 -4.94
CA LYS A 222 -1.28 7.75 -5.43
C LYS A 222 -2.21 6.97 -4.52
N ASP A 223 -3.51 7.19 -4.69
CA ASP A 223 -4.57 6.48 -3.98
C ASP A 223 -4.42 6.51 -2.46
N LEU A 224 -4.27 7.72 -1.94
CA LEU A 224 -4.14 7.95 -0.51
C LEU A 224 -5.46 7.84 0.22
N VAL A 225 -5.48 7.05 1.28
CA VAL A 225 -6.65 6.92 2.15
C VAL A 225 -6.21 7.08 3.61
N PRO A 226 -6.85 7.98 4.37
CA PRO A 226 -7.84 8.96 3.90
C PRO A 226 -7.22 9.94 2.90
N GLY A 227 -8.05 10.71 2.20
CA GLY A 227 -7.55 11.68 1.23
C GLY A 227 -6.66 12.78 1.80
N THR A 228 -6.58 12.90 3.13
CA THR A 228 -5.67 13.80 3.85
C THR A 228 -4.35 13.16 4.27
N HIS A 229 -4.15 11.84 4.08
CA HIS A 229 -2.84 11.20 4.24
C HIS A 229 -1.84 11.85 3.27
N THR A 230 -0.55 11.92 3.64
CA THR A 230 0.52 12.48 2.80
C THR A 230 1.86 11.81 3.13
N PRO A 231 2.18 10.65 2.54
CA PRO A 231 3.30 9.82 2.97
C PRO A 231 4.67 10.47 2.82
N TRP A 232 4.88 11.54 2.05
CA TRP A 232 6.20 12.16 1.91
C TRP A 232 6.32 13.54 2.56
N LEU A 233 5.31 13.92 3.34
CA LEU A 233 5.29 15.18 4.07
C LEU A 233 5.04 14.87 5.54
N ALA A 234 6.01 15.18 6.40
CA ALA A 234 5.79 15.12 7.84
C ALA A 234 4.65 16.07 8.25
N PRO A 235 3.71 15.64 9.11
CA PRO A 235 3.75 14.43 9.94
C PRO A 235 3.15 13.16 9.31
N GLY A 236 2.81 13.15 8.01
CA GLY A 236 2.16 12.04 7.34
C GLY A 236 0.69 12.31 7.01
N GLY A 237 0.15 13.48 7.36
CA GLY A 237 -1.23 13.86 7.05
C GLY A 237 -2.24 13.26 8.04
N GLY A 238 -3.38 12.79 7.54
CA GLY A 238 -4.45 12.21 8.35
C GLY A 238 -4.58 10.69 8.27
N PHE A 239 -5.40 10.14 9.15
CA PHE A 239 -5.71 8.70 9.21
C PHE A 239 -7.18 8.47 9.60
N TYR A 240 -7.69 7.28 9.32
CA TYR A 240 -8.96 6.84 9.90
C TYR A 240 -8.72 6.16 11.23
N GLU A 241 -9.42 6.58 12.27
CA GLU A 241 -9.56 5.87 13.53
C GLU A 241 -10.94 5.20 13.58
N ILE A 242 -10.96 3.89 13.81
CA ILE A 242 -12.12 3.02 13.62
C ILE A 242 -12.39 2.25 14.91
N ASP A 243 -13.66 2.22 15.32
CA ASP A 243 -14.19 1.31 16.34
C ASP A 243 -14.70 0.04 15.66
N LEU A 244 -14.00 -1.08 15.89
CA LEU A 244 -14.30 -2.38 15.29
C LEU A 244 -15.49 -3.08 15.96
N THR A 245 -15.98 -2.57 17.10
CA THR A 245 -17.17 -3.10 17.79
C THR A 245 -18.47 -2.63 17.11
N ALA A 246 -18.39 -1.64 16.23
CA ALA A 246 -19.49 -1.13 15.44
C ALA A 246 -19.53 -1.78 14.04
N PRO A 247 -20.67 -1.70 13.32
CA PRO A 247 -20.74 -2.14 11.93
C PRO A 247 -19.74 -1.39 11.03
N PRO A 248 -19.23 -2.04 9.95
CA PRO A 248 -18.24 -1.45 9.06
C PRO A 248 -18.86 -0.38 8.17
N ALA A 249 -19.02 0.84 8.65
CA ALA A 249 -19.54 1.96 7.85
C ALA A 249 -18.62 3.17 7.95
N VAL A 250 -18.25 3.76 6.81
CA VAL A 250 -17.37 4.94 6.71
C VAL A 250 -17.88 6.10 7.55
N SER A 251 -19.21 6.26 7.64
CA SER A 251 -19.85 7.31 8.45
C SER A 251 -19.55 7.20 9.94
N GLY A 252 -19.12 6.03 10.42
CA GLY A 252 -18.69 5.80 11.80
C GLY A 252 -17.20 6.00 12.04
N TRP A 253 -16.40 6.26 11.00
CA TRP A 253 -14.95 6.43 11.13
C TRP A 253 -14.60 7.86 11.50
N SER A 254 -13.63 8.03 12.39
CA SER A 254 -13.10 9.34 12.74
C SER A 254 -11.91 9.67 11.85
N LEU A 255 -12.05 10.67 10.99
CA LEU A 255 -10.90 11.29 10.32
C LEU A 255 -10.14 12.15 11.33
N ARG A 256 -8.84 11.89 11.49
CA ARG A 256 -7.94 12.60 12.42
C ARG A 256 -6.79 13.24 11.68
#